data_AF-A0A388RGH5-F1
#
_entry.id   AF-A0A388RGH5-F1
#
_cell.length_a   1.000
_cell.length_b   1.000
_cell.length_c   1.000
_cell.angle_alpha   90.00
_cell.angle_beta   90.00
_cell.angle_gamma   90.00
#
_symmetry.space_group_name_H-M   'P 1'
#
loop_
_entity.id
_entity.type
_entity.pdbx_description
1 polymer ?
#
loop_
_entity_poly.entity_id
_entity_poly.type
_entity_poly.pdbx_seq_one_letter_code
_entity_poly.pdbx_strand_id
1 'polypeptide(L)'
;MPYSYAIVVAYLTGMVTAFVLAKMFVFTTSTQSTGRSALIFTLVNVAAVAQTWAVSMVLAYHVLPALGMTWYAKEIAHFVGVAVPVFTSYVGHKRFTFR
;
A
#
# COMPACT_ATOMS: atom_id res chain seq x y z
N MET A 1 2.81 -0.67 -27.35
CA MET A 1 2.85 0.44 -26.36
C MET A 1 4.29 0.61 -25.89
N PRO A 2 4.79 1.85 -25.71
CA PRO A 2 6.13 2.06 -25.16
C PRO A 2 6.20 1.60 -23.68
N TYR A 3 7.37 1.15 -23.24
CA TYR A 3 7.60 0.56 -21.92
C TYR A 3 7.06 1.42 -20.75
N SER A 4 7.29 2.73 -20.79
CA SER A 4 6.79 3.68 -19.78
C SER A 4 5.26 3.66 -19.66
N TYR A 5 4.54 3.69 -20.79
CA TYR A 5 3.08 3.63 -20.78
C TYR A 5 2.56 2.29 -20.26
N ALA A 6 3.25 1.18 -20.55
CA ALA A 6 2.87 -0.14 -20.05
C ALA A 6 2.92 -0.22 -18.52
N ILE A 7 3.94 0.38 -17.89
CA ILE A 7 4.04 0.44 -16.42
C ILE A 7 2.85 1.20 -15.82
N VAL A 8 2.54 2.37 -16.39
CA VAL A 8 1.44 3.22 -15.88
C VAL A 8 0.11 2.50 -16.01
N VAL A 9 -0.17 1.90 -17.17
CA VAL A 9 -1.42 1.17 -17.40
C VAL A 9 -1.52 -0.03 -16.46
N ALA A 10 -0.45 -0.82 -16.29
CA ALA A 10 -0.45 -1.97 -15.39
C ALA A 10 -0.73 -1.55 -13.93
N TYR A 11 -0.11 -0.46 -13.46
CA TYR A 11 -0.34 0.08 -12.12
C TYR A 11 -1.80 0.52 -11.93
N LEU A 12 -2.35 1.27 -12.90
CA LEU A 12 -3.73 1.72 -12.84
C LEU A 12 -4.72 0.55 -12.87
N THR A 13 -4.49 -0.45 -13.72
CA THR A 13 -5.31 -1.67 -13.77
C THR A 13 -5.28 -2.38 -12.41
N GLY A 14 -4.09 -2.58 -11.83
CA GLY A 14 -3.96 -3.19 -10.50
C GLY A 14 -4.71 -2.42 -9.41
N MET A 15 -4.59 -1.09 -9.41
CA MET A 15 -5.29 -0.22 -8.46
C MET A 15 -6.82 -0.29 -8.60
N VAL A 16 -7.33 -0.30 -9.84
CA VAL A 16 -8.77 -0.44 -10.11
C VAL A 16 -9.25 -1.82 -9.66
N THR A 17 -8.54 -2.89 -10.00
CA THR A 17 -8.86 -4.25 -9.55
C THR A 17 -8.90 -4.33 -8.03
N ALA A 18 -7.90 -3.78 -7.34
CA ALA A 18 -7.86 -3.77 -5.88
C ALA A 18 -9.05 -3.03 -5.26
N PHE A 19 -9.39 -1.85 -5.80
CA PHE A 19 -10.56 -1.08 -5.36
C PHE A 19 -11.87 -1.84 -5.54
N VAL A 20 -12.07 -2.44 -6.72
CA VAL A 20 -13.27 -3.20 -7.07
C VAL A 20 -13.41 -4.42 -6.16
N LEU A 21 -12.34 -5.19 -5.98
CA LEU A 21 -12.35 -6.36 -5.08
C LEU A 21 -12.61 -5.96 -3.63
N ALA A 22 -11.97 -4.90 -3.14
CA ALA A 22 -12.17 -4.40 -1.78
C ALA A 22 -13.63 -3.98 -1.56
N LYS A 23 -14.24 -3.29 -2.51
CA LYS A 23 -15.64 -2.85 -2.44
C LYS A 23 -16.62 -4.02 -2.51
N MET A 24 -16.37 -5.01 -3.38
CA MET A 24 -17.31 -6.13 -3.58
C MET A 24 -17.22 -7.21 -2.49
N PHE A 25 -16.04 -7.44 -1.92
CA PHE A 25 -15.83 -8.60 -1.03
C PHE A 25 -15.47 -8.22 0.41
N VAL A 26 -14.75 -7.11 0.63
CA VAL A 26 -14.25 -6.76 1.97
C VAL A 26 -15.18 -5.75 2.66
N PHE A 27 -15.73 -4.80 1.92
CA PHE A 27 -16.52 -3.69 2.45
C PHE A 27 -17.85 -3.53 1.72
N THR A 28 -18.74 -4.52 1.87
CA THR A 28 -20.00 -4.64 1.14
C THR A 28 -21.08 -3.62 1.55
N THR A 29 -20.94 -3.04 2.75
CA THR A 29 -21.87 -2.03 3.28
C THR A 29 -21.13 -0.69 3.34
N SER A 30 -21.33 0.17 2.34
CA SER A 30 -20.72 1.50 2.27
C SER A 30 -21.81 2.52 1.97
N THR A 31 -21.90 3.56 2.78
CA THR A 31 -22.85 4.68 2.64
C THR A 31 -22.30 5.80 1.76
N GLN A 32 -20.99 5.78 1.48
CA GLN A 32 -20.29 6.79 0.69
C GLN A 32 -20.47 6.63 -0.83
N SER A 33 -20.49 7.76 -1.55
CA SER A 33 -20.51 7.77 -3.02
C SER A 33 -19.22 7.20 -3.60
N THR A 34 -19.33 6.48 -4.72
CA THR A 34 -18.19 5.75 -5.32
C THR A 34 -16.97 6.64 -5.60
N GLY A 35 -17.18 7.88 -6.07
CA GLY A 35 -16.09 8.82 -6.33
C GLY A 35 -15.33 9.25 -5.07
N ARG A 36 -16.04 9.47 -3.96
CA ARG A 36 -15.41 9.80 -2.68
C ARG A 36 -14.64 8.62 -2.09
N SER A 37 -15.20 7.41 -2.18
CA SER A 37 -14.47 6.18 -1.81
C SER A 37 -13.22 5.99 -2.66
N ALA A 38 -13.27 6.23 -3.97
CA ALA A 38 -12.08 6.12 -4.84
C ALA A 38 -10.96 7.12 -4.45
N LEU A 39 -11.31 8.36 -4.12
CA LEU A 39 -10.35 9.37 -3.64
C LEU A 39 -9.70 8.94 -2.33
N ILE A 40 -10.49 8.55 -1.33
CA ILE A 40 -9.96 8.12 -0.03
C ILE A 40 -9.15 6.83 -0.17
N PHE A 41 -9.57 5.89 -1.03
CA PHE A 41 -8.83 4.67 -1.31
C PHE A 41 -7.44 4.99 -1.85
N THR A 42 -7.35 5.90 -2.81
CA THR A 42 -6.08 6.36 -3.38
C THR A 42 -5.20 6.99 -2.31
N LEU A 43 -5.76 7.87 -1.45
CA LEU A 43 -5.00 8.52 -0.38
C LEU A 43 -4.44 7.51 0.63
N VAL A 44 -5.22 6.50 1.01
CA VAL A 44 -4.74 5.42 1.90
C VAL A 44 -3.62 4.61 1.24
N ASN A 45 -3.69 4.32 -0.06
CA ASN A 45 -2.62 3.64 -0.78
C ASN A 45 -1.34 4.49 -0.90
N VAL A 46 -1.47 5.80 -1.12
CA VAL A 46 -0.32 6.72 -1.11
C VAL A 46 0.35 6.74 0.27
N ALA A 47 -0.45 6.80 1.34
CA ALA A 47 0.07 6.68 2.70
C ALA A 47 0.76 5.32 2.93
N ALA A 48 0.19 4.23 2.42
CA ALA A 48 0.78 2.90 2.49
C ALA A 48 2.15 2.84 1.82
N VAL A 49 2.31 3.41 0.62
CA VAL A 49 3.60 3.50 -0.07
C VAL A 49 4.62 4.29 0.74
N ALA A 50 4.21 5.43 1.31
CA ALA A 50 5.08 6.24 2.17
C ALA A 50 5.51 5.47 3.42
N GLN A 51 4.61 4.68 4.03
CA GLN A 51 4.93 3.81 5.15
C GLN A 51 5.92 2.70 4.75
N THR A 52 5.67 2.00 3.64
CA THR A 52 6.60 0.98 3.12
C THR A 52 8.00 1.56 2.93
N TRP A 53 8.10 2.72 2.28
CA TRP A 53 9.37 3.38 2.04
C TRP A 53 10.07 3.77 3.35
N ALA A 54 9.37 4.47 4.26
CA ALA A 54 9.96 4.93 5.51
C ALA A 54 10.45 3.76 6.38
N VAL A 55 9.62 2.73 6.56
CA VAL A 55 9.96 1.53 7.33
C VAL A 55 11.14 0.79 6.70
N SER A 56 11.13 0.61 5.37
CA SER A 56 12.23 -0.06 4.65
C SER A 56 13.54 0.71 4.81
N MET A 57 13.54 2.04 4.67
CA MET A 57 14.74 2.86 4.80
C MET A 57 15.31 2.81 6.23
N VAL A 58 14.45 2.96 7.24
CA VAL A 58 14.87 2.90 8.65
C VAL A 58 15.45 1.53 9.01
N LEU A 59 14.82 0.45 8.57
CA LEU A 59 15.33 -0.90 8.80
C LEU A 59 16.65 -1.15 8.08
N ALA A 60 16.72 -0.84 6.79
CA ALA A 60 17.88 -1.17 5.96
C ALA A 60 19.15 -0.40 6.35
N TYR A 61 19.01 0.87 6.77
CA TYR A 61 20.16 1.76 6.98
C TYR A 61 20.48 2.04 8.45
N HIS A 62 19.56 1.79 9.37
CA HIS A 62 19.77 2.07 10.80
C HIS A 62 19.61 0.83 11.67
N VAL A 63 18.47 0.13 11.60
CA VAL A 63 18.16 -0.93 12.57
C VAL A 63 18.93 -2.22 12.27
N LEU A 64 18.82 -2.77 11.06
CA LEU A 64 19.46 -4.05 10.73
C LEU A 64 21.00 -3.97 10.77
N PRO A 65 21.65 -2.90 10.26
CA PRO A 65 23.10 -2.73 10.41
C PRO A 65 23.53 -2.60 11.88
N ALA A 66 22.77 -1.89 12.72
CA ALA A 66 23.08 -1.76 14.14
C ALA A 66 22.98 -3.10 14.90
N LEU A 67 22.19 -4.04 14.39
CA LEU A 67 22.09 -5.42 14.90
C LEU A 67 23.16 -6.35 14.31
N GLY A 68 24.10 -5.83 13.50
CA GLY A 68 25.12 -6.63 12.82
C GLY A 68 24.58 -7.43 11.62
N MET A 69 23.32 -7.25 11.24
CA MET A 69 22.69 -7.94 10.12
C MET A 69 22.93 -7.16 8.83
N THR A 70 23.98 -7.54 8.11
CA THR A 70 24.36 -6.92 6.82
C THR A 70 23.94 -7.75 5.60
N TRP A 71 23.73 -9.05 5.80
CA TRP A 71 23.27 -9.96 4.75
C TRP A 71 21.74 -9.84 4.57
N TYR A 72 21.29 -9.70 3.33
CA TYR A 72 19.89 -9.48 2.94
C TYR A 72 19.16 -8.34 3.68
N ALA A 73 19.88 -7.36 4.22
CA ALA A 73 19.28 -6.31 5.02
C ALA A 73 18.21 -5.51 4.24
N LYS A 74 18.42 -5.25 2.94
CA LYS A 74 17.48 -4.50 2.11
C LYS A 74 16.22 -5.30 1.81
N GLU A 75 16.37 -6.60 1.57
CA GLU A 75 15.31 -7.54 1.26
C GLU A 75 14.42 -7.77 2.48
N ILE A 76 15.02 -7.99 3.66
CA ILE A 76 14.30 -8.11 4.93
C ILE A 76 13.60 -6.79 5.26
N ALA A 77 14.28 -5.66 5.12
CA ALA A 77 13.69 -4.35 5.35
C ALA A 77 12.51 -4.08 4.42
N HIS A 78 12.61 -4.43 3.14
CA HIS A 78 11.52 -4.27 2.18
C HIS A 78 10.34 -5.19 2.50
N PHE A 79 10.61 -6.45 2.86
CA PHE A 79 9.58 -7.41 3.26
C PHE A 79 8.77 -6.88 4.47
N VAL A 80 9.46 -6.43 5.52
CA VAL A 80 8.81 -5.84 6.70
C VAL A 80 8.09 -4.54 6.31
N GLY A 81 8.73 -3.70 5.48
CA GLY A 81 8.16 -2.47 4.97
C GLY A 81 6.81 -2.68 4.28
N VAL A 82 6.68 -3.71 3.43
CA VAL A 82 5.43 -4.04 2.71
C VAL A 82 4.38 -4.65 3.65
N ALA A 83 4.79 -5.36 4.69
CA ALA A 83 3.88 -5.97 5.66
C ALA A 83 3.17 -4.95 6.56
N VAL A 84 3.86 -3.86 6.95
CA VAL A 84 3.29 -2.84 7.85
C VAL A 84 2.01 -2.19 7.30
N PRO A 85 1.96 -1.71 6.04
CA PRO A 85 0.77 -1.10 5.49
C PRO A 85 -0.43 -2.03 5.36
N VAL A 86 -0.27 -3.35 5.38
CA VAL A 86 -1.39 -4.29 5.30
C VAL A 86 -2.38 -4.01 6.43
N PHE A 87 -1.87 -3.79 7.64
CA PHE A 87 -2.70 -3.51 8.82
C PHE A 87 -3.22 -2.08 8.82
N THR A 88 -2.36 -1.10 8.54
CA THR A 88 -2.75 0.32 8.59
C THR A 88 -3.71 0.68 7.47
N SER A 89 -3.54 0.12 6.28
CA SER A 89 -4.44 0.31 5.14
C SER A 89 -5.78 -0.37 5.37
N TYR A 90 -5.81 -1.57 5.98
CA TYR A 90 -7.08 -2.18 6.38
C TYR A 90 -7.88 -1.26 7.31
N VAL A 91 -7.23 -0.72 8.35
CA VAL A 91 -7.87 0.23 9.26
C VAL A 91 -8.29 1.50 8.53
N GLY A 92 -7.44 2.04 7.65
CA GLY A 92 -7.72 3.23 6.85
C GLY A 92 -8.95 3.05 5.95
N HIS A 93 -9.02 1.94 5.23
CA HIS A 93 -10.15 1.66 4.35
C HIS A 93 -11.43 1.41 5.12
N LYS A 94 -11.37 0.62 6.20
CA LYS A 94 -12.52 0.35 7.07
C LYS A 94 -13.08 1.63 7.70
N ARG A 95 -12.21 2.54 8.15
CA ARG A 95 -12.63 3.73 8.89
C ARG A 95 -12.90 4.94 8.03
N PHE A 96 -12.35 5.05 6.82
CA PHE A 96 -12.48 6.26 6.00
C PHE A 96 -13.04 5.97 4.61
N THR A 97 -12.53 4.95 3.92
CA THR A 97 -12.89 4.67 2.52
C THR A 97 -14.30 4.11 2.37
N PHE A 98 -14.69 3.17 3.23
CA PHE A 98 -15.94 2.42 3.12
C PHE A 98 -16.78 2.53 4.40
N ARG A 99 -16.95 3.78 4.88
CA ARG A 99 -17.98 4.09 5.88
C ARG A 99 -19.38 3.94 5.30
#